data_AF-A0A7W1T0K2-F1
#
_entry.id   AF-A0A7W1T0K2-F1
#
_cell.length_a   1.000
_cell.length_b   1.000
_cell.length_c   1.000
_cell.angle_alpha   90.00
_cell.angle_beta   90.00
_cell.angle_gamma   90.00
#
_symmetry.space_group_name_H-M   'P 1'
#
loop_
_entity.id
_entity.type
_entity.pdbx_description
1 polymer ?
#
loop_
_entity_poly.entity_id
_entity_poly.type
_entity_poly.pdbx_seq_one_letter_code
_entity_poly.pdbx_strand_id
1 'polypeptide(L)' 'MLSTLSVFPDGKSVEVGMVSKEEMVGLPIDCGFRTAPSQAIAQIEATAFRVDAEVLAAQLS' A
#
# COMPACT_ATOMS: atom_id res chain seq x y z
N MET A 1 5.45 5.43 -10.36
CA MET A 1 4.92 6.41 -9.39
C MET A 1 3.55 5.94 -8.96
N LEU A 2 3.35 5.70 -7.68
CA LEU A 2 2.05 5.31 -7.14
C LEU A 2 1.49 6.43 -6.26
N SER A 3 0.19 6.65 -6.33
CA SER A 3 -0.55 7.52 -5.44
C SER A 3 -1.16 6.70 -4.31
N THR A 4 -1.09 7.20 -3.09
CA THR A 4 -1.77 6.65 -1.92
C THR A 4 -3.06 7.45 -1.70
N LEU A 5 -4.19 6.77 -1.78
CA LEU A 5 -5.52 7.34 -1.68
C LEU A 5 -6.17 6.97 -0.37
N SER A 6 -6.79 7.95 0.28
CA SER A 6 -7.84 7.69 1.28
C SER A 6 -9.17 7.62 0.55
N VAL A 7 -9.88 6.49 0.67
CA VAL A 7 -11.19 6.27 0.02
C VAL A 7 -12.29 6.41 1.06
N PHE A 8 -13.26 7.27 0.78
CA PHE A 8 -14.40 7.54 1.65
C PHE A 8 -15.56 6.57 1.36
N PRO A 9 -16.51 6.38 2.30
CA PRO A 9 -17.64 5.47 2.11
C PRO A 9 -18.55 5.79 0.90
N ASP A 10 -18.56 7.06 0.45
CA ASP A 10 -19.30 7.50 -0.74
C ASP A 10 -18.55 7.23 -2.07
N GLY A 11 -17.40 6.55 -1.99
CA GLY A 11 -16.56 6.19 -3.15
C GLY A 11 -15.66 7.31 -3.64
N LYS A 12 -15.72 8.52 -3.04
CA LYS A 12 -14.76 9.58 -3.35
C LYS A 12 -13.41 9.27 -2.72
N SER A 13 -12.35 9.84 -3.29
CA SER A 13 -11.00 9.66 -2.77
C SER A 13 -10.20 10.95 -2.79
N VAL A 14 -9.22 11.04 -1.89
CA VAL A 14 -8.21 12.10 -1.88
C VAL A 14 -6.82 11.48 -1.87
N GLU A 15 -5.92 12.03 -2.67
CA GLU A 15 -4.50 11.68 -2.61
C GLU A 15 -3.90 12.23 -1.32
N VAL A 16 -3.34 11.34 -0.51
CA VAL A 16 -2.74 11.66 0.79
C VAL A 16 -1.23 11.47 0.80
N GLY A 17 -0.67 10.90 -0.26
CA GLY A 17 0.75 10.68 -0.39
C GLY A 17 1.13 10.04 -1.71
N MET A 18 2.44 9.93 -1.92
CA MET A 18 3.03 9.38 -3.12
C MET A 18 4.09 8.35 -2.74
N VAL A 19 4.22 7.32 -3.57
CA VAL A 19 5.20 6.25 -3.40
C VAL A 19 6.12 6.23 -4.62
N SER A 20 7.38 6.42 -4.33
CA SER A 20 8.52 6.46 -5.24
C SER A 20 9.13 5.07 -5.42
N LYS A 21 10.17 4.97 -6.25
CA LYS A 21 10.76 3.69 -6.67
C LYS A 21 11.31 2.83 -5.51
N GLU A 22 11.77 3.46 -4.44
CA GLU A 22 12.45 2.80 -3.31
C GLU A 22 11.53 2.56 -2.11
N GLU A 23 10.27 2.96 -2.23
CA GLU A 23 9.28 2.90 -1.14
C GLU A 23 8.40 1.65 -1.25
N MET A 24 7.78 1.27 -0.12
CA MET A 24 6.87 0.13 -0.02
C MET A 24 5.42 0.57 0.21
N VAL A 25 4.49 -0.27 -0.25
CA VAL A 25 3.07 -0.19 0.08
C VAL A 25 2.65 -1.41 0.90
N GLY A 26 1.59 -1.30 1.70
CA GLY A 26 1.07 -2.42 2.50
C GLY A 26 1.80 -2.68 3.82
N LEU A 27 2.63 -1.74 4.28
CA LEU A 27 3.39 -1.84 5.54
C LEU A 27 2.57 -2.05 6.83
N PRO A 28 1.27 -1.70 6.95
CA PRO A 28 0.51 -1.98 8.18
C PRO A 28 0.51 -3.46 8.61
N ILE A 29 0.85 -4.41 7.74
CA ILE A 29 1.02 -5.83 8.10
C ILE A 29 2.10 -6.06 9.16
N ASP A 30 3.18 -5.26 9.15
CA ASP A 30 4.25 -5.30 10.15
C ASP A 30 3.71 -4.93 11.55
N CYS A 31 2.72 -4.05 11.60
CA CYS A 31 2.03 -3.66 12.83
C CYS A 31 0.88 -4.63 13.22
N GLY A 32 0.76 -5.80 12.57
CA GLY A 32 -0.28 -6.79 12.84
C GLY A 32 -1.64 -6.52 12.19
N PHE A 33 -1.77 -5.48 11.35
CA PHE A 33 -3.01 -5.22 10.62
C PHE A 33 -3.15 -6.13 9.40
N ARG A 34 -4.35 -6.65 9.17
CA ARG A 34 -4.64 -7.49 7.98
C ARG A 34 -5.09 -6.70 6.75
N THR A 35 -5.36 -5.42 6.91
CA THR A 35 -5.89 -4.53 5.88
C THR A 35 -5.22 -3.17 5.97
N ALA A 36 -5.02 -2.50 4.83
CA ALA A 36 -4.59 -1.11 4.80
C ALA A 36 -5.81 -0.18 4.66
N PRO A 37 -5.85 0.95 5.38
CA PRO A 37 -6.93 1.94 5.25
C PRO A 37 -6.83 2.77 3.96
N SER A 38 -5.69 2.69 3.27
CA SER A 38 -5.40 3.42 2.03
C SER A 38 -5.27 2.49 0.83
N GLN A 39 -5.66 2.99 -0.34
CA GLN A 39 -5.46 2.32 -1.61
C GLN A 39 -4.22 2.87 -2.33
N ALA A 40 -3.44 2.00 -2.97
CA ALA A 40 -2.34 2.42 -3.83
C ALA A 40 -2.72 2.25 -5.30
N ILE A 41 -2.53 3.29 -6.12
CA ILE A 41 -2.82 3.26 -7.57
C ILE A 41 -1.59 3.70 -8.35
N ALA A 42 -1.20 2.94 -9.37
CA ALA A 42 -0.17 3.34 -10.32
C ALA A 42 -0.71 4.46 -11.22
N GLN A 43 -0.10 5.65 -11.15
CA GLN A 43 -0.49 6.79 -12.00
C GLN A 43 0.09 6.68 -13.42
N ILE A 44 1.18 5.93 -13.56
CA ILE A 44 1.86 5.61 -14.82
C ILE A 44 2.27 4.14 -14.79
N GLU A 45 2.66 3.58 -15.92
CA GLU A 45 3.20 2.22 -16.00
C GLU A 45 4.35 2.03 -15.00
N ALA A 46 4.29 0.94 -14.23
CA ALA A 46 5.26 0.65 -13.19
C ALA A 46 5.37 -0.86 -12.98
N THR A 47 6.55 -1.28 -12.54
CA THR A 47 6.81 -2.63 -12.04
C THR A 47 7.10 -2.56 -10.54
N ALA A 48 6.79 -3.64 -9.83
CA ALA A 48 7.06 -3.77 -8.40
C ALA A 48 7.38 -5.21 -8.06
N PHE A 49 8.17 -5.40 -7.00
CA PHE A 49 8.29 -6.70 -6.36
C PHE A 49 7.07 -6.94 -5.47
N ARG A 50 6.48 -8.13 -5.56
CA ARG A 50 5.40 -8.54 -4.67
C ARG A 50 5.97 -9.50 -3.64
N VAL A 51 5.75 -9.18 -2.38
CA VAL A 51 6.05 -10.06 -1.24
C VAL A 51 4.73 -10.65 -0.75
N ASP A 52 4.75 -11.92 -0.39
CA ASP A 52 3.59 -12.56 0.23
C ASP A 52 3.39 -12.04 1.67
N ALA A 53 2.16 -11.68 2.01
CA ALA A 53 1.86 -11.03 3.30
C ALA A 53 2.01 -11.99 4.49
N GLU A 54 1.66 -13.27 4.31
CA GLU A 54 1.76 -14.28 5.37
C GLU A 54 3.23 -14.62 5.63
N VAL A 55 4.02 -14.76 4.55
CA VAL A 55 5.47 -14.95 4.65
C VAL A 55 6.13 -13.75 5.33
N LEU A 56 5.78 -12.52 4.91
CA LEU A 56 6.36 -11.31 5.50
C LEU A 56 6.02 -11.19 6.99
N ALA A 57 4.76 -11.38 7.38
CA ALA A 57 4.34 -11.34 8.78
C ALA A 57 5.08 -12.39 9.64
N ALA A 58 5.30 -13.60 9.10
CA ALA A 58 6.04 -14.66 9.78
C ALA A 58 7.54 -14.36 9.95
N GLN A 59 8.12 -13.43 9.19
CA GLN A 59 9.54 -13.03 9.32
C GLN A 59 9.73 -11.83 10.26
N LEU A 60 8.66 -11.09 10.57
CA LEU A 60 8.70 -9.87 11.39
C LEU A 60 8.21 -10.10 12.84
N SER A 61 7.78 -11.33 13.17
CA SER A 61 7.25 -11.73 14.48
C SER A 61 8.23 -12.50 15.35
#